data_AF-A0A075GB85-F1
#
_entry.id   AF-A0A075GB85-F1
#
_cell.length_a   1.000
_cell.length_b   1.000
_cell.length_c   1.000
_cell.angle_alpha   90.00
_cell.angle_beta   90.00
_cell.angle_gamma   90.00
#
_symmetry.space_group_name_H-M   'P 1'
#
loop_
_entity.id
_entity.type
_entity.pdbx_description
1 polymer ?
#
loop_
_entity_poly.entity_id
_entity_poly.type
_entity_poly.pdbx_seq_one_letter_code
_entity_poly.pdbx_strand_id
1 'polypeptide(L)'
;MSNWELVMPGGGLTAVGMAGIVISYSGVAHTFIDGMHALTGLLFFFGLIFLGAGILDGGVSTSNRTKATVLVIISIVLGFGGAAFIGNTSTTLPTIAGILIMITIPGIVIAYMSMKMPQYVKPVGLIFIFAIALGITVFFGFGLLGPTGYLIPEMEDITEEITEIVVPTSPIFAISILAGSANQGAPDYGPDNALVEQGYVIEWTNHDEVVHTVTSSLDFGETFDSGLIDAGSTFQIDTANLALGAYEYMCIVHPWMIATFVVEEPKGSVVEIINIPTGAGNNVEGQIFYDPQDVSVMKETVVLWNNNDEVAHTVTSSLDFGDTFDSGLIDAGSTFQIDTTGLETDTYEYFCIVHPWMIGSITVE
;
A
#
# COMPACT_ATOMS: atom_id res chain seq x y z
N MET A 1 -37.08 -41.22 1.06
CA MET A 1 -36.97 -40.45 2.32
C MET A 1 -35.58 -39.86 2.33
N SER A 2 -35.41 -38.57 2.66
CA SER A 2 -34.09 -37.93 2.72
C SER A 2 -33.13 -38.79 3.52
N ASN A 3 -31.87 -38.92 3.09
CA ASN A 3 -30.85 -39.54 3.94
C ASN A 3 -30.49 -38.55 5.06
N TRP A 4 -31.32 -38.57 6.10
CA TRP A 4 -31.32 -37.57 7.17
C TRP A 4 -30.03 -37.62 8.00
N GLU A 5 -29.34 -38.76 7.96
CA GLU A 5 -28.02 -38.95 8.55
C GLU A 5 -26.94 -38.12 7.85
N LEU A 6 -27.17 -37.68 6.61
CA LEU A 6 -26.27 -36.80 5.87
C LEU A 6 -26.75 -35.34 5.86
N VAL A 7 -28.07 -35.11 5.72
CA VAL A 7 -28.64 -33.76 5.61
C VAL A 7 -28.46 -32.95 6.90
N MET A 8 -28.66 -33.55 8.08
CA MET A 8 -28.58 -32.84 9.36
C MET A 8 -27.14 -32.45 9.72
N PRO A 9 -26.15 -33.37 9.70
CA PRO A 9 -24.76 -32.99 9.92
C PRO A 9 -24.26 -32.00 8.86
N GLY A 10 -24.63 -32.21 7.58
CA GLY A 10 -24.23 -31.31 6.50
C GLY A 10 -24.73 -29.88 6.70
N GLY A 11 -26.02 -29.70 7.01
CA GLY A 11 -26.59 -28.38 7.29
C GLY A 11 -26.00 -27.71 8.54
N GLY A 12 -25.75 -28.47 9.60
CA GLY A 12 -25.11 -27.97 10.82
C GLY A 12 -23.67 -27.51 10.60
N LEU A 13 -22.86 -28.32 9.91
CA LEU A 13 -21.47 -27.99 9.55
C LEU A 13 -21.40 -26.77 8.63
N THR A 14 -22.32 -26.66 7.68
CA THR A 14 -22.43 -25.48 6.80
C THR A 14 -22.70 -24.21 7.61
N ALA A 15 -23.66 -24.25 8.55
CA ALA A 15 -24.00 -23.08 9.37
C ALA A 15 -22.86 -22.67 10.31
N VAL A 16 -22.21 -23.63 10.97
CA VAL A 16 -21.07 -23.36 11.87
C VAL A 16 -19.87 -22.83 11.07
N GLY A 17 -19.60 -23.39 9.90
CA GLY A 17 -18.52 -22.94 9.02
C GLY A 17 -18.74 -21.50 8.56
N MET A 18 -19.97 -21.18 8.10
CA MET A 18 -20.34 -19.83 7.70
C MET A 18 -20.21 -18.82 8.85
N ALA A 19 -20.70 -19.17 10.05
CA ALA A 19 -20.57 -18.30 11.21
C ALA A 19 -19.09 -18.04 11.56
N GLY A 20 -18.25 -19.07 11.50
CA GLY A 20 -16.81 -18.96 11.75
C GLY A 20 -16.09 -18.10 10.72
N ILE A 21 -16.43 -18.22 9.43
CA ILE A 21 -15.91 -17.35 8.37
C ILE A 21 -16.26 -15.89 8.67
N VAL A 22 -17.54 -15.58 8.92
CA VAL A 22 -17.98 -14.20 9.18
C VAL A 22 -17.33 -13.60 10.43
N ILE A 23 -17.22 -14.38 11.51
CA ILE A 23 -16.55 -13.93 12.74
C ILE A 23 -15.06 -13.69 12.52
N SER A 24 -14.41 -14.49 11.65
CA SER A 24 -12.99 -14.28 11.37
C SER A 24 -12.74 -13.03 10.53
N TYR A 25 -13.58 -12.80 9.51
CA TYR A 25 -13.47 -11.63 8.63
C TYR A 25 -14.00 -10.34 9.27
N SER A 26 -14.77 -10.41 10.37
CA SER A 26 -15.23 -9.21 11.09
C SER A 26 -14.18 -8.63 12.04
N GLY A 27 -12.98 -9.20 12.11
CA GLY A 27 -11.90 -8.74 13.01
C GLY A 27 -12.15 -9.02 14.49
N VAL A 28 -13.28 -9.60 14.89
CA VAL A 28 -13.62 -9.81 16.32
C VAL A 28 -12.66 -10.80 17.01
N ALA A 29 -11.94 -11.63 16.25
CA ALA A 29 -10.99 -12.61 16.76
C ALA A 29 -9.60 -12.49 16.09
N HIS A 30 -8.94 -11.36 16.29
CA HIS A 30 -7.60 -11.05 15.74
C HIS A 30 -6.50 -12.09 16.05
N THR A 31 -6.61 -12.88 17.12
CA THR A 31 -5.58 -13.85 17.53
C THR A 31 -5.66 -15.21 16.83
N PHE A 32 -6.64 -15.42 15.93
CA PHE A 32 -6.90 -16.72 15.29
C PHE A 32 -7.06 -16.66 13.77
N ILE A 33 -6.78 -15.52 13.14
CA ILE A 33 -7.07 -15.26 11.71
C ILE A 33 -6.45 -16.33 10.79
N ASP A 34 -5.18 -16.70 10.98
CA ASP A 34 -4.51 -17.61 10.04
C ASP A 34 -5.01 -19.07 10.10
N GLY A 35 -5.55 -19.50 11.23
CA GLY A 35 -6.02 -20.88 11.43
C GLY A 35 -7.54 -21.07 11.34
N MET A 36 -8.30 -20.07 11.82
CA MET A 36 -9.75 -20.19 11.96
C MET A 36 -10.47 -20.06 10.63
N HIS A 37 -9.96 -19.24 9.70
CA HIS A 37 -10.50 -19.11 8.34
C HIS A 37 -10.45 -20.44 7.59
N ALA A 38 -9.28 -21.11 7.60
CA ALA A 38 -9.08 -22.37 6.92
C ALA A 38 -9.94 -23.49 7.51
N LEU A 39 -10.00 -23.59 8.85
CA LEU A 39 -10.79 -24.62 9.53
C LEU A 39 -12.29 -24.43 9.32
N THR A 40 -12.79 -23.19 9.41
CA THR A 40 -14.22 -22.87 9.26
C THR A 40 -14.66 -22.92 7.79
N GLY A 41 -13.77 -22.53 6.86
CA GLY A 41 -13.93 -22.76 5.42
C GLY A 41 -14.03 -24.25 5.08
N LEU A 42 -13.14 -25.08 5.63
CA LEU A 42 -13.17 -26.52 5.44
C LEU A 42 -14.45 -27.14 6.01
N LEU A 43 -14.89 -26.70 7.19
CA LEU A 43 -16.14 -27.12 7.82
C LEU A 43 -17.36 -26.77 6.95
N PHE A 44 -17.36 -25.57 6.37
CA PHE A 44 -18.39 -25.11 5.45
C PHE A 44 -18.45 -26.01 4.20
N PHE A 45 -17.30 -26.29 3.57
CA PHE A 45 -17.22 -27.15 2.38
C PHE A 45 -17.68 -28.59 2.66
N PHE A 46 -17.21 -29.21 3.75
CA PHE A 46 -17.69 -30.55 4.12
C PHE A 46 -19.17 -30.56 4.46
N GLY A 47 -19.67 -29.49 5.09
CA GLY A 47 -21.09 -29.28 5.32
C GLY A 47 -21.90 -29.31 4.02
N LEU A 48 -21.47 -28.56 3.01
CA LEU A 48 -22.12 -28.52 1.69
C LEU A 48 -22.07 -29.87 0.98
N ILE A 49 -20.97 -30.60 1.08
CA ILE A 49 -20.84 -31.94 0.47
C ILE A 49 -21.85 -32.92 1.09
N PHE A 50 -21.91 -33.01 2.42
CA PHE A 50 -22.87 -33.91 3.08
C PHE A 50 -24.32 -33.47 2.88
N LEU A 51 -24.57 -32.16 2.89
CA LEU A 51 -25.90 -31.61 2.64
C LEU A 51 -26.35 -31.94 1.21
N GLY A 52 -25.50 -31.72 0.21
CA GLY A 52 -25.76 -32.05 -1.19
C GLY A 52 -25.99 -33.55 -1.40
N ALA A 53 -25.09 -34.39 -0.86
CA ALA A 53 -25.20 -35.84 -0.94
C ALA A 53 -26.51 -36.36 -0.30
N GLY A 54 -26.85 -35.87 0.90
CA GLY A 54 -28.08 -36.28 1.59
C GLY A 54 -29.37 -35.86 0.89
N ILE A 55 -29.37 -34.70 0.23
CA ILE A 55 -30.49 -34.23 -0.60
C ILE A 55 -30.62 -35.08 -1.86
N LEU A 56 -29.51 -35.44 -2.52
CA LEU A 56 -29.52 -36.24 -3.74
C LEU A 56 -29.92 -37.70 -3.50
N ASP A 57 -29.51 -38.30 -2.37
CA ASP A 57 -29.76 -39.70 -2.05
C ASP A 57 -31.22 -39.99 -1.65
N GLY A 58 -31.91 -39.02 -1.04
CA GLY A 58 -33.25 -39.26 -0.49
C GLY A 58 -34.30 -38.16 -0.70
N GLY A 59 -33.91 -37.05 -1.34
CA GLY A 59 -34.73 -35.85 -1.47
C GLY A 59 -34.76 -34.99 -0.20
N VAL A 60 -35.59 -33.95 -0.18
CA VAL A 60 -35.82 -33.12 1.00
C VAL A 60 -36.98 -33.69 1.83
N SER A 61 -36.74 -33.96 3.12
CA SER A 61 -37.81 -34.42 4.02
C SER A 61 -38.88 -33.34 4.17
N THR A 62 -40.15 -33.76 4.09
CA THR A 62 -41.32 -32.85 4.18
C THR A 62 -41.89 -32.75 5.60
N SER A 63 -41.25 -33.38 6.58
CA SER A 63 -41.72 -33.38 7.96
C SER A 63 -41.68 -31.97 8.57
N ASN A 64 -42.62 -31.67 9.48
CA ASN A 64 -42.64 -30.37 10.17
C ASN A 64 -41.37 -30.12 10.99
N ARG A 65 -40.77 -31.17 11.56
CA ARG A 65 -39.49 -31.10 12.26
C ARG A 65 -38.36 -30.69 11.32
N THR A 66 -38.29 -31.30 10.14
CA THR A 66 -37.31 -30.95 9.10
C THR A 66 -37.48 -29.50 8.64
N LYS A 67 -38.71 -29.06 8.37
CA LYS A 67 -38.98 -27.67 7.96
C LYS A 67 -38.50 -26.68 9.01
N ALA A 68 -38.76 -26.95 10.30
CA ALA A 68 -38.32 -26.09 11.40
C ALA A 68 -36.79 -26.05 11.51
N THR A 69 -36.10 -27.18 11.41
CA THR A 69 -34.64 -27.22 11.49
C THR A 69 -33.97 -26.55 10.29
N VAL A 70 -34.47 -26.80 9.06
CA VAL A 70 -33.98 -26.14 7.84
C VAL A 70 -34.18 -24.63 7.93
N LEU A 71 -35.32 -24.17 8.46
CA LEU A 71 -35.58 -22.75 8.67
C LEU A 71 -34.55 -22.13 9.62
N VAL A 72 -34.22 -22.78 10.74
CA VAL A 72 -33.21 -22.29 11.68
C VAL A 72 -31.83 -22.18 11.02
N ILE A 73 -31.42 -23.21 10.26
CA ILE A 73 -30.13 -23.22 9.54
C ILE A 73 -30.07 -22.10 8.51
N ILE A 74 -31.13 -21.94 7.70
CA ILE A 74 -31.22 -20.88 6.70
C ILE A 74 -31.20 -19.49 7.37
N SER A 75 -31.93 -19.31 8.47
CA SER A 75 -31.92 -18.04 9.21
C SER A 75 -30.54 -17.69 9.77
N ILE A 76 -29.77 -18.67 10.24
CA ILE A 76 -28.39 -18.47 10.70
C ILE A 76 -27.49 -18.09 9.52
N VAL A 77 -27.55 -18.83 8.41
CA VAL A 77 -26.75 -18.55 7.21
C VAL A 77 -27.08 -17.19 6.60
N LEU A 78 -28.36 -16.84 6.49
CA LEU A 78 -28.79 -15.52 6.01
C LEU A 78 -28.45 -14.41 6.99
N GLY A 79 -28.53 -14.65 8.29
CA GLY A 79 -28.16 -13.67 9.32
C GLY A 79 -26.68 -13.32 9.26
N PHE A 80 -25.80 -14.32 9.24
CA PHE A 80 -24.36 -14.12 9.13
C PHE A 80 -23.94 -13.64 7.72
N GLY A 81 -24.53 -14.23 6.68
CA GLY A 81 -24.28 -13.81 5.29
C GLY A 81 -24.69 -12.36 5.04
N GLY A 82 -25.83 -11.91 5.59
CA GLY A 82 -26.26 -10.52 5.53
C GLY A 82 -25.37 -9.58 6.36
N ALA A 83 -24.95 -10.02 7.55
CA ALA A 83 -24.03 -9.25 8.39
C ALA A 83 -22.68 -8.99 7.71
N ALA A 84 -22.21 -9.88 6.84
CA ALA A 84 -20.97 -9.70 6.07
C ALA A 84 -20.98 -8.47 5.13
N PHE A 85 -22.15 -7.92 4.82
CA PHE A 85 -22.30 -6.69 4.00
C PHE A 85 -22.39 -5.41 4.83
N ILE A 86 -22.63 -5.51 6.14
CA ILE A 86 -22.83 -4.32 7.00
C ILE A 86 -21.45 -3.78 7.40
N GLY A 87 -21.13 -2.56 6.95
CA GLY A 87 -19.87 -1.89 7.29
C GLY A 87 -18.64 -2.40 6.52
N ASN A 88 -18.84 -3.17 5.45
CA ASN A 88 -17.75 -3.65 4.60
C ASN A 88 -17.39 -2.62 3.52
N THR A 89 -16.10 -2.32 3.36
CA THR A 89 -15.54 -1.41 2.36
C THR A 89 -15.06 -2.13 1.10
N SER A 90 -15.03 -3.47 1.10
CA SER A 90 -14.59 -4.28 -0.02
C SER A 90 -15.45 -4.07 -1.27
N THR A 91 -14.81 -3.64 -2.35
CA THR A 91 -15.43 -3.48 -3.67
C THR A 91 -15.70 -4.83 -4.37
N THR A 92 -15.01 -5.90 -3.94
CA THR A 92 -15.10 -7.24 -4.54
C THR A 92 -16.20 -8.10 -3.93
N LEU A 93 -16.54 -7.92 -2.65
CA LEU A 93 -17.56 -8.73 -1.96
C LEU A 93 -18.95 -8.67 -2.64
N PRO A 94 -19.52 -7.49 -2.99
CA PRO A 94 -20.81 -7.42 -3.68
C PRO A 94 -20.79 -8.15 -5.03
N THR A 95 -19.67 -8.08 -5.74
CA THR A 95 -19.47 -8.72 -7.04
C THR A 95 -19.46 -10.25 -6.91
N ILE A 96 -18.66 -10.79 -5.99
CA ILE A 96 -18.60 -12.23 -5.74
C ILE A 96 -19.95 -12.75 -5.25
N ALA A 97 -20.61 -12.04 -4.32
CA ALA A 97 -21.94 -12.40 -3.86
C ALA A 97 -22.97 -12.38 -4.98
N GLY A 98 -22.93 -11.39 -5.86
CA GLY A 98 -23.76 -11.32 -7.06
C GLY A 98 -23.57 -12.54 -7.97
N ILE A 99 -22.32 -12.94 -8.23
CA ILE A 99 -21.98 -14.13 -9.02
C ILE A 99 -22.53 -15.40 -8.36
N LEU A 100 -22.32 -15.56 -7.04
CA LEU A 100 -22.82 -16.71 -6.31
C LEU A 100 -24.35 -16.79 -6.34
N ILE A 101 -25.06 -15.68 -6.20
CA ILE A 101 -26.52 -15.61 -6.32
C ILE A 101 -26.97 -15.98 -7.74
N MET A 102 -26.27 -15.46 -8.77
CA MET A 102 -26.53 -15.77 -10.18
C MET A 102 -26.36 -17.26 -10.50
N ILE A 103 -25.51 -18.00 -9.78
CA ILE A 103 -25.34 -19.45 -9.96
C ILE A 103 -26.34 -20.23 -9.10
N THR A 104 -26.53 -19.81 -7.85
CA THR A 104 -27.27 -20.56 -6.83
C THR A 104 -28.78 -20.55 -7.08
N ILE A 105 -29.37 -19.40 -7.42
CA ILE A 105 -30.82 -19.30 -7.65
C ILE A 105 -31.25 -20.20 -8.83
N PRO A 106 -30.63 -20.14 -10.02
CA PRO A 106 -30.97 -21.04 -11.12
C PRO A 106 -30.75 -22.50 -10.74
N GLY A 107 -29.65 -22.83 -10.05
CA GLY A 107 -29.36 -24.20 -9.61
C GLY A 107 -30.47 -24.78 -8.75
N ILE A 108 -30.94 -24.03 -7.74
CA ILE A 108 -32.03 -24.45 -6.85
C ILE A 108 -33.35 -24.59 -7.63
N VAL A 109 -33.68 -23.62 -8.47
CA VAL A 109 -34.96 -23.63 -9.22
C VAL A 109 -34.98 -24.76 -10.24
N ILE A 110 -33.90 -24.97 -10.99
CA ILE A 110 -33.80 -26.06 -11.98
C ILE A 110 -33.86 -27.42 -11.28
N ALA A 111 -33.15 -27.60 -10.16
CA ALA A 111 -33.20 -28.82 -9.38
C ALA A 111 -34.64 -29.10 -8.88
N TYR A 112 -35.31 -28.11 -8.29
CA TYR A 112 -36.69 -28.25 -7.83
C TYR A 112 -37.66 -28.58 -8.98
N MET A 113 -37.56 -27.85 -10.09
CA MET A 113 -38.40 -28.06 -11.28
C MET A 113 -38.20 -29.46 -11.86
N SER A 114 -36.96 -29.96 -11.88
CA SER A 114 -36.67 -31.32 -12.37
C SER A 114 -37.36 -32.41 -11.57
N MET A 115 -37.52 -32.19 -10.26
CA MET A 115 -38.16 -33.16 -9.37
C MET A 115 -39.69 -33.03 -9.33
N LYS A 116 -40.23 -31.81 -9.41
CA LYS A 116 -41.66 -31.54 -9.14
C LYS A 116 -42.47 -31.19 -10.38
N MET A 117 -41.86 -30.56 -11.37
CA MET A 117 -42.54 -30.10 -12.58
C MET A 117 -41.64 -30.26 -13.82
N PRO A 118 -41.29 -31.51 -14.19
CA PRO A 118 -40.26 -31.80 -15.19
C PRO A 118 -40.58 -31.20 -16.57
N GLN A 119 -41.87 -31.04 -16.91
CA GLN A 119 -42.31 -30.41 -18.15
C GLN A 119 -41.86 -28.93 -18.29
N TYR A 120 -41.57 -28.24 -17.17
CA TYR A 120 -41.17 -26.83 -17.18
C TYR A 120 -39.66 -26.60 -17.04
N VAL A 121 -38.85 -27.65 -16.88
CA VAL A 121 -37.39 -27.51 -16.72
C VAL A 121 -36.75 -26.83 -17.92
N LYS A 122 -37.09 -27.27 -19.13
CA LYS A 122 -36.54 -26.70 -20.38
C LYS A 122 -36.89 -25.22 -20.55
N PRO A 123 -38.17 -24.79 -20.48
CA PRO A 123 -38.50 -23.38 -20.66
C PRO A 123 -37.92 -22.50 -19.53
N VAL A 124 -37.92 -22.96 -18.27
CA VAL A 124 -37.35 -22.19 -17.16
C VAL A 124 -35.82 -22.11 -17.22
N GLY A 125 -35.15 -23.19 -17.62
CA GLY A 125 -33.71 -23.18 -17.84
C GLY A 125 -33.30 -22.19 -18.94
N LEU A 126 -34.06 -22.11 -20.03
CA LEU A 126 -33.83 -21.12 -21.08
C LEU A 126 -33.98 -19.68 -20.57
N ILE A 127 -34.99 -19.41 -19.73
CA ILE A 127 -35.17 -18.08 -19.11
C ILE A 127 -33.93 -17.68 -18.31
N PHE A 128 -33.38 -18.58 -17.48
CA PHE A 128 -32.17 -18.28 -16.71
C PHE A 128 -30.94 -18.08 -17.59
N ILE A 129 -30.76 -18.89 -18.65
CA ILE A 129 -29.66 -18.71 -19.60
C ILE A 129 -29.72 -17.32 -20.25
N PHE A 130 -30.91 -16.91 -20.72
CA PHE A 130 -31.08 -15.57 -21.31
C PHE A 130 -30.89 -14.45 -20.29
N ALA A 131 -31.40 -14.61 -19.06
CA ALA A 131 -31.25 -13.61 -18.01
C ALA A 131 -29.77 -13.43 -17.59
N ILE A 132 -29.01 -14.52 -17.48
CA ILE A 132 -27.58 -14.48 -17.16
C ILE A 132 -26.79 -13.89 -18.34
N ALA A 133 -27.07 -14.32 -19.57
CA ALA A 133 -26.41 -13.77 -20.75
C ALA A 133 -26.68 -12.27 -20.90
N LEU A 134 -27.92 -11.83 -20.65
CA LEU A 134 -28.27 -10.41 -20.62
C LEU A 134 -27.56 -9.68 -19.49
N GLY A 135 -27.52 -10.26 -18.28
CA GLY A 135 -26.82 -9.70 -17.12
C GLY A 135 -25.33 -9.52 -17.38
N ILE A 136 -24.65 -10.52 -17.94
CA ILE A 136 -23.24 -10.44 -18.35
C ILE A 136 -23.06 -9.38 -19.45
N THR A 137 -23.92 -9.37 -20.46
CA THR A 137 -23.84 -8.39 -21.56
C THR A 137 -24.05 -6.96 -21.06
N VAL A 138 -24.97 -6.74 -20.11
CA VAL A 138 -25.19 -5.44 -19.47
C VAL A 138 -24.01 -5.08 -18.58
N PHE A 139 -23.48 -6.03 -17.80
CA PHE A 139 -22.34 -5.80 -16.92
C PHE A 139 -21.08 -5.42 -17.71
N PHE A 140 -20.74 -6.14 -18.79
CA PHE A 140 -19.60 -5.78 -19.64
C PHE A 140 -19.90 -4.60 -20.58
N GLY A 141 -21.11 -4.52 -21.13
CA GLY A 141 -21.51 -3.45 -22.05
C GLY A 141 -21.61 -2.08 -21.37
N PHE A 142 -22.18 -2.01 -20.17
CA PHE A 142 -22.28 -0.77 -19.38
C PHE A 142 -21.18 -0.63 -18.33
N GLY A 143 -20.43 -1.68 -18.01
CA GLY A 143 -19.26 -1.59 -17.12
C GLY A 143 -17.99 -1.17 -17.86
N LEU A 144 -17.81 -1.58 -19.13
CA LEU A 144 -16.67 -1.20 -19.95
C LEU A 144 -16.92 0.07 -20.79
N LEU A 145 -18.18 0.33 -21.19
CA LEU A 145 -18.58 1.48 -22.02
C LEU A 145 -19.68 2.35 -21.37
N GLY A 146 -19.80 2.27 -20.03
CA GLY A 146 -20.84 2.96 -19.27
C GLY A 146 -20.82 4.49 -19.43
N PRO A 147 -21.95 5.18 -19.15
CA PRO A 147 -22.10 6.61 -19.38
C PRO A 147 -21.41 7.47 -18.30
N THR A 148 -20.35 6.95 -17.66
CA THR A 148 -19.53 7.73 -16.71
C THR A 148 -18.95 8.98 -17.37
N GLY A 149 -18.68 8.94 -18.68
CA GLY A 149 -18.26 10.13 -19.43
C GLY A 149 -19.36 11.16 -19.74
N TYR A 150 -20.65 10.81 -19.61
CA TYR A 150 -21.78 11.70 -19.98
C TYR A 150 -22.51 12.33 -18.79
N LEU A 151 -22.33 11.79 -17.58
CA LEU A 151 -22.95 12.30 -16.35
C LEU A 151 -22.04 13.21 -15.53
N ILE A 152 -20.77 13.30 -15.92
CA ILE A 152 -19.87 14.35 -15.47
C ILE A 152 -20.00 15.45 -16.52
N PRO A 153 -20.30 16.71 -16.16
CA PRO A 153 -20.18 17.82 -17.11
C PRO A 153 -18.79 17.70 -17.74
N GLU A 154 -18.71 17.84 -19.07
CA GLU A 154 -17.45 18.04 -19.76
C GLU A 154 -16.81 19.26 -19.07
N MET A 155 -15.92 19.02 -18.11
CA MET A 155 -15.01 20.05 -17.66
C MET A 155 -14.25 20.36 -18.92
N GLU A 156 -14.45 21.59 -19.38
CA GLU A 156 -13.58 22.25 -20.33
C GLU A 156 -12.17 21.76 -20.02
N ASP A 157 -11.59 21.07 -21.00
CA ASP A 157 -10.19 20.67 -21.03
C ASP A 157 -9.42 21.99 -21.07
N ILE A 158 -9.35 22.64 -19.90
CA ILE A 158 -8.29 23.54 -19.57
C ILE A 158 -7.12 22.57 -19.56
N THR A 159 -6.50 22.47 -20.73
CA THR A 159 -5.07 22.30 -20.84
C THR A 159 -4.45 23.35 -19.92
N GLU A 160 -4.40 23.05 -18.62
CA GLU A 160 -3.22 23.37 -17.88
C GLU A 160 -2.14 22.53 -18.55
N GLU A 161 -1.54 23.18 -19.54
CA GLU A 161 -0.12 23.14 -19.77
C GLU A 161 0.59 23.18 -18.41
N ILE A 162 0.59 22.05 -17.71
CA ILE A 162 1.60 21.71 -16.73
C ILE A 162 2.66 20.93 -17.52
N THR A 163 3.25 21.59 -18.51
CA THR A 163 4.71 21.65 -18.56
C THR A 163 5.19 22.61 -17.48
N GLU A 164 4.78 22.39 -16.24
CA GLU A 164 5.74 22.38 -15.17
C GLU A 164 6.25 20.95 -15.21
N ILE A 165 7.40 20.73 -15.84
CA ILE A 165 8.54 20.24 -15.08
C ILE A 165 8.42 20.73 -13.63
N VAL A 166 7.53 20.10 -12.84
CA VAL A 166 7.80 19.90 -11.43
C VAL A 166 9.01 18.99 -11.49
N VAL A 167 10.18 19.62 -11.53
CA VAL A 167 11.38 18.99 -11.00
C VAL A 167 10.89 18.50 -9.64
N PRO A 168 10.87 17.18 -9.38
CA PRO A 168 10.40 16.70 -8.10
C PRO A 168 11.28 17.42 -7.07
N THR A 169 10.69 18.34 -6.33
CA THR A 169 11.37 18.99 -5.20
C THR A 169 11.65 17.97 -4.12
N SER A 170 10.92 16.84 -4.15
CA SER A 170 11.16 15.67 -3.34
C SER A 170 12.26 14.78 -3.97
N PRO A 171 13.26 14.36 -3.19
CA PRO A 171 14.30 13.44 -3.66
C PRO A 171 13.71 12.08 -4.08
N ILE A 172 14.28 11.50 -5.15
CA ILE A 172 13.87 10.19 -5.68
C ILE A 172 14.71 9.09 -5.04
N PHE A 173 14.04 8.08 -4.48
CA PHE A 173 14.66 6.82 -4.10
C PHE A 173 14.40 5.76 -5.19
N ALA A 174 15.43 5.35 -5.92
CA ALA A 174 15.28 4.43 -7.04
C ALA A 174 15.30 2.96 -6.60
N ILE A 175 14.34 2.17 -7.10
CA ILE A 175 14.28 0.71 -6.98
C ILE A 175 14.20 0.10 -8.38
N SER A 176 14.92 -1.00 -8.61
CA SER A 176 14.93 -1.70 -9.89
C SER A 176 14.22 -3.04 -9.78
N ILE A 177 13.33 -3.33 -10.73
CA ILE A 177 12.92 -4.72 -11.00
C ILE A 177 14.01 -5.30 -11.91
N LEU A 178 14.76 -6.25 -11.38
CA LEU A 178 16.00 -6.75 -11.98
C LEU A 178 15.73 -7.65 -13.18
N ALA A 179 16.66 -7.63 -14.13
CA ALA A 179 16.60 -8.51 -15.30
C ALA A 179 16.62 -9.99 -14.89
N GLY A 180 15.67 -10.77 -15.41
CA GLY A 180 15.53 -12.19 -15.09
C GLY A 180 14.78 -12.48 -13.78
N SER A 181 14.18 -11.47 -13.14
CA SER A 181 13.39 -11.59 -11.90
C SER A 181 12.17 -12.52 -12.04
N ALA A 182 11.69 -12.72 -13.26
CA ALA A 182 10.67 -13.72 -13.58
C ALA A 182 11.10 -15.18 -13.35
N ASN A 183 12.39 -15.46 -13.14
CA ASN A 183 12.86 -16.81 -12.83
C ASN A 183 12.88 -17.00 -11.31
N GLN A 184 12.11 -17.97 -10.81
CA GLN A 184 12.07 -18.28 -9.39
C GLN A 184 13.47 -18.59 -8.83
N GLY A 185 13.88 -17.83 -7.81
CA GLY A 185 15.19 -17.94 -7.17
C GLY A 185 16.29 -17.03 -7.74
N ALA A 186 15.99 -16.26 -8.80
CA ALA A 186 16.82 -15.13 -9.21
C ALA A 186 16.54 -13.91 -8.30
N PRO A 187 17.49 -12.97 -8.16
CA PRO A 187 17.23 -11.66 -7.57
C PRO A 187 16.10 -10.93 -8.30
N ASP A 188 15.24 -10.26 -7.56
CA ASP A 188 13.97 -9.69 -8.04
C ASP A 188 13.93 -8.17 -7.97
N TYR A 189 13.81 -7.57 -6.79
CA TYR A 189 13.84 -6.13 -6.57
C TYR A 189 15.20 -5.70 -6.01
N GLY A 190 15.69 -4.54 -6.46
CA GLY A 190 16.99 -3.99 -6.06
C GLY A 190 16.86 -2.54 -5.63
N PRO A 191 17.13 -2.20 -4.35
CA PRO A 191 17.42 -3.12 -3.24
C PRO A 191 16.17 -3.91 -2.80
N ASP A 192 16.41 -5.09 -2.23
CA ASP A 192 15.37 -5.99 -1.70
C ASP A 192 14.78 -5.46 -0.37
N ASN A 193 15.59 -4.72 0.39
CA ASN A 193 15.18 -3.99 1.57
C ASN A 193 15.61 -2.52 1.41
N ALA A 194 14.65 -1.61 1.29
CA ALA A 194 14.89 -0.19 1.21
C ALA A 194 14.55 0.50 2.54
N LEU A 195 15.35 1.49 2.93
CA LEU A 195 15.04 2.43 4.00
C LEU A 195 14.87 3.79 3.35
N VAL A 196 13.68 4.37 3.46
CA VAL A 196 13.28 5.57 2.73
C VAL A 196 12.66 6.56 3.71
N GLU A 197 13.09 7.80 3.64
CA GLU A 197 12.51 8.84 4.49
C GLU A 197 11.13 9.27 3.96
N GLN A 198 10.24 9.66 4.87
CA GLN A 198 8.95 10.21 4.51
C GLN A 198 9.11 11.55 3.77
N GLY A 199 8.45 11.70 2.62
CA GLY A 199 8.57 12.86 1.73
C GLY A 199 9.40 12.61 0.46
N TYR A 200 10.04 11.44 0.34
CA TYR A 200 10.69 10.97 -0.88
C TYR A 200 9.69 10.41 -1.89
N VAL A 201 10.06 10.40 -3.16
CA VAL A 201 9.36 9.62 -4.18
C VAL A 201 10.13 8.33 -4.41
N ILE A 202 9.51 7.18 -4.16
CA ILE A 202 10.11 5.90 -4.56
C ILE A 202 9.73 5.65 -6.02
N GLU A 203 10.73 5.40 -6.86
CA GLU A 203 10.54 5.07 -8.28
C GLU A 203 11.02 3.64 -8.55
N TRP A 204 10.11 2.77 -8.97
CA TRP A 204 10.45 1.47 -9.52
C TRP A 204 10.65 1.57 -11.03
N THR A 205 11.74 1.03 -11.54
CA THR A 205 11.97 0.87 -12.99
C THR A 205 12.03 -0.60 -13.35
N ASN A 206 11.24 -1.02 -14.36
CA ASN A 206 11.29 -2.39 -14.85
C ASN A 206 12.47 -2.60 -15.82
N HIS A 207 13.55 -3.22 -15.35
CA HIS A 207 14.70 -3.60 -16.17
C HIS A 207 14.63 -5.05 -16.68
N ASP A 208 13.54 -5.78 -16.41
CA ASP A 208 13.31 -7.10 -16.97
C ASP A 208 12.65 -7.01 -18.37
N GLU A 209 12.70 -8.11 -19.11
CA GLU A 209 12.07 -8.22 -20.44
C GLU A 209 10.57 -8.55 -20.35
N VAL A 210 10.08 -8.90 -19.17
CA VAL A 210 8.67 -9.28 -18.94
C VAL A 210 7.95 -8.27 -18.04
N VAL A 211 6.62 -8.34 -18.06
CA VAL A 211 5.76 -7.46 -17.26
C VAL A 211 5.81 -7.86 -15.79
N HIS A 212 5.79 -6.86 -14.91
CA HIS A 212 5.81 -7.06 -13.46
C HIS A 212 4.85 -6.11 -12.75
N THR A 213 4.69 -6.26 -11.44
CA THR A 213 3.91 -5.35 -10.61
C THR A 213 4.70 -5.01 -9.34
N VAL A 214 4.31 -3.93 -8.69
CA VAL A 214 4.71 -3.52 -7.34
C VAL A 214 3.40 -3.31 -6.60
N THR A 215 3.00 -4.32 -5.82
CA THR A 215 1.69 -4.33 -5.18
C THR A 215 1.84 -4.66 -3.71
N SER A 216 1.22 -3.87 -2.83
CA SER A 216 1.20 -4.09 -1.39
C SER A 216 0.75 -5.53 -1.07
N SER A 217 1.57 -6.26 -0.29
CA SER A 217 1.33 -7.68 -0.05
C SER A 217 0.26 -7.93 1.02
N LEU A 218 0.28 -7.12 2.09
CA LEU A 218 -0.55 -7.32 3.28
C LEU A 218 -2.04 -7.18 3.00
N ASP A 219 -2.38 -6.28 2.09
CA ASP A 219 -3.76 -5.93 1.73
C ASP A 219 -4.07 -6.13 0.25
N PHE A 220 -3.21 -6.87 -0.47
CA PHE A 220 -3.39 -7.19 -1.88
C PHE A 220 -3.64 -5.98 -2.78
N GLY A 221 -2.91 -4.89 -2.53
CA GLY A 221 -2.91 -3.70 -3.37
C GLY A 221 -3.86 -2.59 -2.93
N GLU A 222 -4.52 -2.71 -1.77
CA GLU A 222 -5.35 -1.63 -1.24
C GLU A 222 -4.52 -0.40 -0.85
N THR A 223 -3.32 -0.58 -0.28
CA THR A 223 -2.41 0.55 0.03
C THR A 223 -1.79 1.13 -1.24
N PHE A 224 -1.24 0.30 -2.11
CA PHE A 224 -0.73 0.69 -3.42
C PHE A 224 -0.70 -0.51 -4.38
N ASP A 225 -1.01 -0.24 -5.64
CA ASP A 225 -0.90 -1.20 -6.74
C ASP A 225 -0.42 -0.46 -8.00
N SER A 226 0.72 -0.87 -8.53
CA SER A 226 1.23 -0.31 -9.78
C SER A 226 0.42 -0.68 -11.01
N GLY A 227 -0.40 -1.74 -10.91
CA GLY A 227 -0.84 -2.47 -12.09
C GLY A 227 0.35 -3.08 -12.84
N LEU A 228 0.17 -3.41 -14.11
CA LEU A 228 1.24 -3.97 -14.94
C LEU A 228 2.25 -2.89 -15.34
N ILE A 229 3.52 -3.14 -15.05
CA ILE A 229 4.66 -2.34 -15.46
C ILE A 229 5.35 -3.06 -16.62
N ASP A 230 5.22 -2.51 -17.83
CA ASP A 230 5.91 -3.00 -19.03
C ASP A 230 7.44 -2.84 -18.91
N ALA A 231 8.19 -3.58 -19.72
CA ALA A 231 9.64 -3.47 -19.77
C ALA A 231 10.09 -2.03 -20.10
N GLY A 232 10.98 -1.48 -19.28
CA GLY A 232 11.49 -0.10 -19.37
C GLY A 232 10.57 0.97 -18.79
N SER A 233 9.35 0.63 -18.37
CA SER A 233 8.42 1.57 -17.73
C SER A 233 8.71 1.74 -16.25
N THR A 234 8.20 2.83 -15.68
CA THR A 234 8.35 3.16 -14.26
C THR A 234 7.02 3.23 -13.53
N PHE A 235 7.08 3.07 -12.22
CA PHE A 235 5.98 3.30 -11.27
C PHE A 235 6.51 4.11 -10.09
N GLN A 236 5.74 5.07 -9.60
CA GLN A 236 6.16 5.96 -8.52
C GLN A 236 5.13 5.98 -7.40
N ILE A 237 5.61 6.07 -6.15
CA ILE A 237 4.80 6.45 -5.00
C ILE A 237 5.47 7.56 -4.22
N ASP A 238 4.65 8.49 -3.73
CA ASP A 238 5.09 9.56 -2.83
C ASP A 238 4.90 9.12 -1.37
N THR A 239 6.02 8.97 -0.64
CA THR A 239 5.99 8.52 0.75
C THR A 239 5.39 9.56 1.70
N ALA A 240 5.20 10.81 1.27
CA ALA A 240 4.46 11.82 2.05
C ALA A 240 3.01 11.36 2.36
N ASN A 241 2.45 10.48 1.53
CA ASN A 241 1.10 9.94 1.68
C ASN A 241 1.05 8.60 2.42
N LEU A 242 2.20 8.09 2.88
CA LEU A 242 2.31 6.84 3.62
C LEU A 242 2.56 7.10 5.10
N ALA A 243 2.05 6.21 5.95
CA ALA A 243 2.40 6.19 7.36
C ALA A 243 3.84 5.69 7.54
N LEU A 244 4.43 5.99 8.69
CA LEU A 244 5.72 5.41 9.05
C LEU A 244 5.57 3.91 9.29
N GLY A 245 6.54 3.13 8.84
CA GLY A 245 6.55 1.68 9.03
C GLY A 245 7.10 0.90 7.84
N ALA A 246 7.08 -0.43 7.97
CA ALA A 246 7.52 -1.36 6.93
C ALA A 246 6.35 -1.73 6.00
N TYR A 247 6.62 -1.68 4.70
CA TYR A 247 5.72 -2.03 3.61
C TYR A 247 6.33 -3.16 2.81
N GLU A 248 5.79 -4.36 2.98
CA GLU A 248 6.10 -5.50 2.12
C GLU A 248 5.25 -5.41 0.84
N TYR A 249 5.87 -5.71 -0.29
CA TYR A 249 5.21 -5.71 -1.59
C TYR A 249 5.65 -6.90 -2.42
N MET A 250 4.80 -7.29 -3.36
CA MET A 250 5.01 -8.45 -4.22
C MET A 250 4.68 -8.16 -5.68
N CYS A 251 5.16 -9.03 -6.57
CA CYS A 251 4.63 -9.13 -7.92
C CYS A 251 3.43 -10.10 -7.96
N ILE A 252 2.26 -9.65 -8.43
CA ILE A 252 1.07 -10.50 -8.57
C ILE A 252 1.27 -11.59 -9.63
N VAL A 253 2.03 -11.30 -10.69
CA VAL A 253 2.29 -12.23 -11.80
C VAL A 253 3.29 -13.31 -11.38
N HIS A 254 4.26 -12.94 -10.54
CA HIS A 254 5.35 -13.79 -10.07
C HIS A 254 5.41 -13.76 -8.52
N PRO A 255 4.55 -14.51 -7.80
CA PRO A 255 4.35 -14.33 -6.36
C PRO A 255 5.56 -14.64 -5.45
N TRP A 256 6.65 -15.16 -6.01
CA TRP A 256 7.92 -15.33 -5.28
C TRP A 256 8.75 -14.05 -5.25
N MET A 257 8.41 -13.04 -6.05
CA MET A 257 9.07 -11.74 -6.03
C MET A 257 8.49 -10.93 -4.87
N ILE A 258 9.25 -10.75 -3.80
CA ILE A 258 8.80 -10.10 -2.57
C ILE A 258 9.94 -9.25 -2.03
N ALA A 259 9.66 -7.99 -1.75
CA ALA A 259 10.62 -7.06 -1.17
C ALA A 259 9.93 -6.17 -0.14
N THR A 260 10.73 -5.41 0.61
CA THR A 260 10.23 -4.50 1.65
C THR A 260 10.87 -3.12 1.53
N PHE A 261 10.08 -2.07 1.74
CA PHE A 261 10.64 -0.75 2.06
C PHE A 261 10.14 -0.27 3.42
N VAL A 262 10.95 0.48 4.14
CA VAL A 262 10.60 1.07 5.43
C VAL A 262 10.54 2.58 5.27
N VAL A 263 9.36 3.16 5.53
CA VAL A 263 9.19 4.61 5.64
C VAL A 263 9.56 5.04 7.05
N GLU A 264 10.64 5.80 7.18
CA GLU A 264 11.08 6.38 8.45
C GLU A 264 10.77 7.87 8.55
N GLU A 265 10.83 8.41 9.77
CA GLU A 265 10.65 9.85 9.99
C GLU A 265 11.61 10.62 9.05
N PRO A 266 11.14 11.71 8.41
CA PRO A 266 12.05 12.57 7.68
C PRO A 266 13.13 13.01 8.66
N LYS A 267 14.39 12.73 8.37
CA LYS A 267 15.49 13.17 9.24
C LYS A 267 15.74 14.69 9.07
N GLY A 268 14.89 15.36 8.29
CA GLY A 268 15.15 16.65 7.70
C GLY A 268 16.37 16.56 6.80
N SER A 269 16.78 17.68 6.20
CA SER A 269 18.22 17.87 6.06
C SER A 269 18.77 17.80 7.48
N VAL A 270 19.68 16.88 7.80
CA VAL A 270 20.35 16.88 9.10
C VAL A 270 20.92 18.29 9.27
N VAL A 271 20.37 19.08 10.20
CA VAL A 271 20.86 20.44 10.43
C VAL A 271 21.93 20.35 11.51
N GLU A 272 23.19 20.37 11.09
CA GLU A 272 24.29 20.55 12.04
C GLU A 272 24.35 22.03 12.42
N ILE A 273 24.21 22.34 13.71
CA ILE A 273 24.16 23.73 14.20
C ILE A 273 25.49 24.10 14.83
N ILE A 274 26.13 25.13 14.28
CA ILE A 274 27.35 25.73 14.80
C ILE A 274 27.02 27.10 15.40
N ASN A 275 27.23 27.27 16.70
CA ASN A 275 26.98 28.54 17.36
C ASN A 275 28.25 29.40 17.35
N ILE A 276 28.11 30.69 17.06
CA ILE A 276 29.13 31.70 17.36
C ILE A 276 28.79 32.25 18.75
N PRO A 277 29.50 31.83 19.82
CA PRO A 277 29.10 32.16 21.18
C PRO A 277 29.40 33.62 21.52
N THR A 278 28.74 34.13 22.56
CA THR A 278 28.98 35.49 23.04
C THR A 278 30.45 35.71 23.40
N GLY A 279 30.99 36.81 22.88
CA GLY A 279 32.37 37.23 23.04
C GLY A 279 33.34 36.66 22.01
N ALA A 280 32.91 35.85 21.03
CA ALA A 280 33.79 35.26 20.01
C ALA A 280 34.62 36.31 19.23
N GLY A 281 34.11 37.54 19.11
CA GLY A 281 34.84 38.69 18.58
C GLY A 281 35.99 39.21 19.45
N ASN A 282 36.28 38.60 20.60
CA ASN A 282 37.45 38.93 21.42
C ASN A 282 38.52 37.85 21.30
N ASN A 283 39.76 38.25 20.96
CA ASN A 283 40.86 37.30 20.87
C ASN A 283 41.42 36.95 22.27
N VAL A 284 40.72 36.06 22.98
CA VAL A 284 41.10 35.57 24.31
C VAL A 284 41.54 34.11 24.20
N GLU A 285 42.69 33.81 24.81
CA GLU A 285 43.23 32.45 24.84
C GLU A 285 42.25 31.47 25.52
N GLY A 286 42.00 30.32 24.87
CA GLY A 286 41.11 29.27 25.36
C GLY A 286 39.62 29.52 25.12
N GLN A 287 39.25 30.60 24.42
CA GLN A 287 37.88 30.85 24.03
C GLN A 287 37.45 30.01 22.82
N ILE A 288 36.20 29.57 22.83
CA ILE A 288 35.56 28.91 21.69
C ILE A 288 34.97 29.98 20.78
N PHE A 289 35.22 29.88 19.48
CA PHE A 289 34.78 30.87 18.48
C PHE A 289 33.65 30.35 17.58
N TYR A 290 33.64 29.04 17.31
CA TYR A 290 32.58 28.28 16.69
C TYR A 290 32.33 27.06 17.58
N ASP A 291 31.07 26.74 17.87
CA ASP A 291 30.68 25.64 18.76
C ASP A 291 29.61 24.74 18.11
N PRO A 292 29.97 23.54 17.61
CA PRO A 292 31.31 22.96 17.63
C PRO A 292 32.31 23.73 16.76
N GLN A 293 33.61 23.63 17.07
CA GLN A 293 34.65 24.27 16.24
C GLN A 293 34.90 23.50 14.95
N ASP A 294 34.89 22.18 15.05
CA ASP A 294 35.08 21.25 13.96
C ASP A 294 33.90 20.26 13.96
N VAL A 295 33.28 20.05 12.80
CA VAL A 295 32.18 19.11 12.62
C VAL A 295 32.49 18.10 11.52
N SER A 296 31.98 16.88 11.67
CA SER A 296 31.92 15.90 10.58
C SER A 296 30.47 15.62 10.26
N VAL A 297 30.11 15.75 8.98
CA VAL A 297 28.75 15.62 8.49
C VAL A 297 28.73 14.77 7.22
N MET A 298 27.64 14.05 6.99
CA MET A 298 27.47 13.34 5.72
C MET A 298 27.16 14.35 4.60
N LYS A 299 27.37 13.94 3.34
CA LYS A 299 26.73 14.65 2.21
C LYS A 299 25.22 14.87 2.43
N GLU A 300 24.69 15.92 1.80
CA GLU A 300 23.28 16.34 1.88
C GLU A 300 22.85 16.89 3.26
N THR A 301 23.83 17.17 4.14
CA THR A 301 23.63 17.85 5.43
C THR A 301 23.53 19.35 5.19
N VAL A 302 22.61 20.02 5.89
CA VAL A 302 22.60 21.49 5.98
C VAL A 302 23.38 21.90 7.22
N VAL A 303 24.44 22.70 7.06
CA VAL A 303 25.16 23.25 8.21
C VAL A 303 24.68 24.68 8.44
N LEU A 304 24.20 24.96 9.65
CA LEU A 304 23.64 26.26 10.03
C LEU A 304 24.51 26.91 11.10
N TRP A 305 24.98 28.12 10.83
CA TRP A 305 25.64 28.97 11.82
C TRP A 305 24.64 29.93 12.43
N ASN A 306 24.67 30.03 13.76
CA ASN A 306 23.88 30.98 14.52
C ASN A 306 24.80 31.98 15.23
N ASN A 307 24.65 33.28 14.93
CA ASN A 307 25.43 34.31 15.59
C ASN A 307 24.79 34.71 16.93
N ASN A 308 25.23 34.09 18.02
CA ASN A 308 24.82 34.44 19.39
C ASN A 308 25.75 35.50 20.03
N ASP A 309 26.70 36.05 19.28
CA ASP A 309 27.55 37.15 19.74
C ASP A 309 26.86 38.52 19.58
N GLU A 310 27.42 39.54 20.22
CA GLU A 310 26.92 40.92 20.16
C GLU A 310 27.43 41.70 18.95
N VAL A 311 28.38 41.14 18.20
CA VAL A 311 29.00 41.74 17.00
C VAL A 311 28.79 40.87 15.77
N ALA A 312 28.90 41.48 14.58
CA ALA A 312 28.77 40.75 13.32
C ALA A 312 30.01 39.87 13.03
N HIS A 313 29.78 38.73 12.40
CA HIS A 313 30.80 37.74 12.04
C HIS A 313 30.64 37.26 10.61
N THR A 314 31.62 36.51 10.10
CA THR A 314 31.48 35.79 8.82
C THR A 314 31.85 34.31 9.00
N VAL A 315 31.45 33.52 8.02
CA VAL A 315 31.84 32.13 7.79
C VAL A 315 32.28 32.07 6.34
N THR A 316 33.58 32.13 6.12
CA THR A 316 34.17 32.26 4.79
C THR A 316 35.22 31.18 4.59
N SER A 317 35.15 30.42 3.49
CA SER A 317 36.12 29.37 3.18
C SER A 317 37.55 29.94 3.13
N SER A 318 38.48 29.28 3.83
CA SER A 318 39.83 29.82 4.04
C SER A 318 40.76 29.55 2.86
N LEU A 319 40.60 28.41 2.18
CA LEU A 319 41.54 27.96 1.14
C LEU A 319 41.46 28.83 -0.12
N ASP A 320 40.27 29.29 -0.46
CA ASP A 320 39.98 30.04 -1.67
C ASP A 320 39.39 31.43 -1.40
N PHE A 321 39.46 31.87 -0.13
CA PHE A 321 38.98 33.19 0.30
C PHE A 321 37.51 33.46 -0.06
N GLY A 322 36.67 32.44 0.06
CA GLY A 322 35.21 32.56 -0.05
C GLY A 322 34.63 32.15 -1.40
N ASP A 323 35.47 31.66 -2.33
CA ASP A 323 34.98 31.16 -3.61
C ASP A 323 34.10 29.90 -3.44
N THR A 324 34.41 29.01 -2.48
CA THR A 324 33.57 27.83 -2.15
C THR A 324 32.30 28.26 -1.40
N PHE A 325 32.45 29.06 -0.35
CA PHE A 325 31.33 29.68 0.35
C PHE A 325 31.78 30.93 1.11
N ASP A 326 30.93 31.95 1.12
CA ASP A 326 31.08 33.15 1.93
C ASP A 326 29.70 33.59 2.43
N SER A 327 29.54 33.65 3.76
CA SER A 327 28.30 34.12 4.36
C SER A 327 28.05 35.61 4.18
N GLY A 328 29.09 36.39 3.86
CA GLY A 328 29.09 37.82 4.15
C GLY A 328 28.91 38.09 5.65
N LEU A 329 28.50 39.30 6.02
CA LEU A 329 28.26 39.64 7.42
C LEU A 329 26.98 38.98 7.94
N ILE A 330 27.14 38.20 9.02
CA ILE A 330 26.06 37.64 9.83
C ILE A 330 25.89 38.56 11.03
N ASP A 331 24.83 39.37 11.03
CA ASP A 331 24.51 40.26 12.16
C ASP A 331 24.17 39.47 13.43
N ALA A 332 24.29 40.11 14.60
CA ALA A 332 23.94 39.52 15.88
C ALA A 332 22.49 38.99 15.86
N GLY A 333 22.30 37.74 16.29
CA GLY A 333 21.03 37.02 16.27
C GLY A 333 20.57 36.50 14.89
N SER A 334 21.36 36.71 13.84
CA SER A 334 21.08 36.20 12.49
C SER A 334 21.76 34.84 12.26
N THR A 335 21.35 34.18 11.18
CA THR A 335 21.86 32.85 10.81
C THR A 335 22.37 32.84 9.37
N PHE A 336 23.25 31.88 9.09
CA PHE A 336 23.72 31.54 7.75
C PHE A 336 23.70 30.02 7.60
N GLN A 337 23.44 29.50 6.40
CA GLN A 337 23.45 28.07 6.15
C GLN A 337 24.10 27.74 4.81
N ILE A 338 24.73 26.56 4.75
CA ILE A 338 25.16 25.93 3.50
C ILE A 338 24.54 24.54 3.39
N ASP A 339 24.45 24.05 2.16
CA ASP A 339 24.06 22.68 1.83
C ASP A 339 25.29 21.92 1.31
N THR A 340 25.62 20.78 1.91
CA THR A 340 26.81 19.99 1.52
C THR A 340 26.60 19.13 0.28
N THR A 341 25.40 19.10 -0.33
CA THR A 341 25.09 18.33 -1.55
C THR A 341 26.06 18.65 -2.69
N GLY A 342 26.40 19.92 -2.87
CA GLY A 342 27.29 20.39 -3.94
C GLY A 342 28.79 20.36 -3.60
N LEU A 343 29.14 19.99 -2.37
CA LEU A 343 30.53 19.91 -1.93
C LEU A 343 31.11 18.53 -2.27
N GLU A 344 32.40 18.46 -2.58
CA GLU A 344 33.13 17.19 -2.65
C GLU A 344 33.39 16.64 -1.24
N THR A 345 33.60 15.34 -1.11
CA THR A 345 33.99 14.71 0.16
C THR A 345 35.41 15.13 0.53
N ASP A 346 35.52 16.13 1.39
CA ASP A 346 36.77 16.76 1.81
C ASP A 346 36.56 17.54 3.12
N THR A 347 37.66 18.08 3.68
CA THR A 347 37.62 19.01 4.80
C THR A 347 37.69 20.46 4.31
N TYR A 348 36.68 21.24 4.66
CA TYR A 348 36.56 22.66 4.36
C TYR A 348 36.84 23.48 5.61
N GLU A 349 38.02 24.09 5.66
CA GLU A 349 38.36 25.07 6.69
C GLU A 349 37.73 26.43 6.38
N TYR A 350 37.27 27.14 7.40
CA TYR A 350 36.67 28.46 7.27
C TYR A 350 37.10 29.39 8.40
N PHE A 351 36.95 30.69 8.17
CA PHE A 351 37.32 31.72 9.15
C PHE A 351 36.38 32.93 9.09
N CYS A 352 36.45 33.77 10.12
CA CYS A 352 35.80 35.08 10.14
C CYS A 352 36.72 36.15 9.56
N ILE A 353 36.29 36.85 8.52
CA ILE A 353 37.07 37.93 7.87
C ILE A 353 37.33 39.08 8.84
N VAL A 354 36.33 39.43 9.67
CA VAL A 354 36.42 40.55 10.62
C VAL A 354 37.30 40.19 11.83
N HIS A 355 37.31 38.92 12.21
CA HIS A 355 38.00 38.40 13.39
C HIS A 355 38.85 37.16 13.00
N PRO A 356 40.02 37.34 12.35
CA PRO A 356 40.74 36.26 11.67
C PRO A 356 41.28 35.12 12.55
N TRP A 357 41.20 35.24 13.88
CA TRP A 357 41.54 34.16 14.82
C TRP A 357 40.41 33.13 14.96
N MET A 358 39.19 33.45 14.54
CA MET A 358 38.06 32.54 14.55
C MET A 358 38.19 31.59 13.36
N ILE A 359 38.56 30.34 13.62
CA ILE A 359 38.76 29.30 12.60
C ILE A 359 37.94 28.08 13.01
N GLY A 360 37.29 27.45 12.05
CA GLY A 360 36.62 26.16 12.21
C GLY A 360 36.73 25.31 10.96
N SER A 361 36.22 24.08 11.01
CA SER A 361 36.23 23.19 9.86
C SER A 361 34.96 22.33 9.76
N ILE A 362 34.59 21.98 8.53
CA ILE A 362 33.57 20.99 8.22
C ILE A 362 34.23 19.88 7.44
N THR A 363 34.15 18.65 7.92
CA THR A 363 34.50 17.45 7.13
C THR A 363 33.22 16.88 6.53
N VAL A 364 33.17 16.79 5.20
CA VAL A 364 32.07 16.18 4.46
C VAL A 364 32.46 14.74 4.11
N GLU A 365 31.73 13.78 4.67
CA GLU A 365 31.94 12.33 4.47
C GLU A 365 31.02 11.71 3.41
#